data_AF-A0A645H8W8-F1
#
_entry.id   AF-A0A645H8W8-F1
#
_cell.length_a   1.000
_cell.length_b   1.000
_cell.length_c   1.000
_cell.angle_alpha   90.00
_cell.angle_beta   90.00
_cell.angle_gamma   90.00
#
_symmetry.space_group_name_H-M   'P 1'
#
loop_
_entity.id
_entity.type
_entity.pdbx_description
1 polymer ?
#
loop_
_entity_poly.entity_id
_entity_poly.type
_entity_poly.pdbx_seq_one_letter_code
_entity_poly.pdbx_strand_id
1 'polypeptide(L)' 'MKEINKALLDRHIFGGLDLSTLFPGYGESALYSVTECVTQKDMDTLIAALGEILA' A
#
# COMPACT_ATOMS: atom_id res chain seq x y z
N MET A 1 3.80 -9.08 -0.87
CA MET A 1 2.85 -8.07 -1.38
C MET A 1 1.37 -8.47 -1.26
N LYS A 2 0.95 -9.64 -1.76
CA LYS A 2 -0.46 -10.10 -1.65
C LYS A 2 -1.01 -10.10 -0.22
N GLU A 3 -0.19 -10.49 0.75
CA GLU A 3 -0.57 -10.52 2.17
C GLU A 3 -0.79 -9.12 2.74
N ILE A 4 0.12 -8.18 2.45
CA ILE A 4 -0.02 -6.77 2.85
C ILE A 4 -1.28 -6.17 2.24
N ASN A 5 -1.52 -6.38 0.95
CA ASN A 5 -2.72 -5.86 0.28
C ASN A 5 -4.01 -6.45 0.85
N LYS A 6 -4.00 -7.73 1.24
CA LYS A 6 -5.15 -8.36 1.91
C LYS A 6 -5.40 -7.75 3.29
N ALA A 7 -4.34 -7.59 4.09
CA ALA A 7 -4.45 -7.00 5.43
C ALA A 7 -4.88 -5.52 5.39
N LEU A 8 -4.42 -4.75 4.40
CA LEU A 8 -4.92 -3.39 4.15
C LEU A 8 -6.40 -3.39 3.75
N LEU A 9 -6.82 -4.33 2.90
CA LEU A 9 -8.21 -4.43 2.46
C LEU A 9 -9.16 -4.74 3.62
N ASP A 10 -8.76 -5.60 4.55
CA ASP A 10 -9.52 -5.90 5.78
C ASP A 10 -9.70 -4.65 6.67
N ARG A 11 -8.84 -3.63 6.50
CA ARG A 11 -8.91 -2.32 7.15
C ARG A 11 -9.58 -1.24 6.29
N HIS A 12 -10.22 -1.64 5.19
CA HIS A 12 -10.84 -0.75 4.20
C HIS A 12 -9.85 0.18 3.46
N ILE A 13 -8.58 -0.23 3.35
CA ILE A 13 -7.54 0.51 2.63
C ILE A 13 -7.15 -0.27 1.37
N PHE A 14 -7.18 0.39 0.20
CA PHE A 14 -6.66 -0.23 -1.01
C PHE A 14 -5.13 -0.28 -0.97
N GLY A 15 -4.57 -1.48 -1.10
CA GLY A 15 -3.13 -1.69 -1.20
C GLY A 15 -2.56 -1.24 -2.55
N GLY A 16 -1.23 -1.10 -2.59
CA GLY A 16 -0.52 -0.63 -3.78
C GLY A 16 -0.48 -1.68 -4.90
N LEU A 17 -0.18 -1.20 -6.11
CA LEU A 17 0.10 -2.06 -7.25
C LEU A 17 1.41 -2.81 -7.01
N ASP A 18 1.38 -4.14 -7.10
CA ASP A 18 2.57 -4.98 -7.00
C ASP A 18 3.48 -4.73 -8.21
N LEU A 19 4.64 -4.12 -7.99
CA LEU A 19 5.55 -3.79 -9.08
C LEU A 19 6.27 -5.01 -9.63
N SER A 20 6.38 -6.11 -8.88
CA SER A 20 7.09 -7.31 -9.34
C SER A 20 6.47 -7.92 -10.61
N THR A 21 5.17 -7.71 -10.84
CA THR A 21 4.46 -8.20 -12.03
C THR A 21 4.76 -7.39 -13.29
N LEU A 22 5.15 -6.12 -13.14
CA LEU A 22 5.44 -5.21 -14.25
C LEU A 22 6.94 -5.01 -14.45
N PHE A 23 7.71 -5.05 -13.36
CA PHE A 23 9.14 -4.84 -13.33
C PHE A 23 9.79 -5.83 -12.34
N PRO A 24 10.30 -6.97 -12.81
CA PRO A 24 10.85 -8.02 -11.96
C PRO A 24 11.98 -7.58 -11.00
N GLY A 25 12.70 -6.52 -11.34
CA GLY A 25 13.76 -5.94 -10.51
C GLY A 25 13.27 -5.12 -9.31
N TYR A 26 11.98 -4.77 -9.26
CA TYR A 26 11.35 -4.05 -8.15
C TYR A 26 10.47 -5.00 -7.32
N GLY A 27 11.01 -6.19 -7.03
CA GLY A 27 10.41 -7.10 -6.07
C GLY A 27 10.09 -6.42 -4.74
N GLU A 28 9.05 -6.91 -4.07
CA GLU A 28 8.65 -6.43 -2.74
C GLU A 28 8.29 -4.94 -2.66
N SER A 29 8.03 -4.30 -3.81
CA SER A 29 7.70 -2.89 -3.90
C SER A 29 6.25 -2.69 -4.33
N ALA A 30 5.64 -1.66 -3.77
CA ALA A 30 4.26 -1.26 -4.00
C ALA A 30 4.22 0.13 -4.63
N LEU A 31 3.48 0.29 -5.73
CA LEU A 31 3.23 1.62 -6.29
C LEU A 31 1.87 2.14 -5.82
N TYR A 32 1.87 3.34 -5.26
CA TYR A 32 0.67 4.07 -4.85
C TYR A 32 0.50 5.31 -5.73
N SER A 33 -0.72 5.53 -6.23
CA SER A 33 -1.06 6.74 -6.97
C SER A 33 -1.58 7.78 -5.99
N VAL A 34 -0.80 8.86 -5.80
CA VAL A 34 -1.17 9.98 -4.94
C VAL A 34 -1.55 11.15 -5.84
N THR A 35 -2.81 11.58 -5.77
CA THR A 35 -3.36 12.67 -6.58
C THR A 35 -3.82 13.82 -5.68
N GLU A 36 -4.33 14.90 -6.26
CA GLU A 36 -4.92 16.03 -5.54
C GLU A 36 -6.09 15.65 -4.62
N CYS A 37 -6.72 14.50 -4.84
CA CYS A 37 -7.79 13.99 -3.98
C CYS A 37 -7.27 13.27 -2.73
N VAL A 38 -5.99 12.92 -2.68
CA VAL A 38 -5.38 12.23 -1.54
C VAL A 38 -4.90 13.27 -0.54
N THR A 39 -5.46 13.23 0.67
CA THR A 39 -5.08 14.15 1.74
C THR A 39 -3.91 13.61 2.55
N GLN A 40 -3.25 14.49 3.31
CA GLN A 40 -2.22 14.06 4.27
C GLN A 40 -2.77 13.02 5.26
N LYS A 41 -4.02 13.19 5.70
CA LYS A 41 -4.67 12.27 6.63
C LYS A 41 -4.87 10.87 6.04
N ASP A 42 -5.14 10.78 4.73
CA ASP A 42 -5.26 9.49 4.04
C ASP A 42 -3.90 8.78 4.01
N MET A 43 -2.82 9.53 3.74
CA MET A 43 -1.45 9.02 3.79
C MET A 43 -1.05 8.57 5.20
N ASP A 44 -1.36 9.38 6.22
CA ASP A 44 -1.08 9.05 7.62
C ASP A 44 -1.81 7.77 8.03
N THR A 45 -3.07 7.60 7.59
CA THR A 45 -3.88 6.40 7.83
C THR A 45 -3.25 5.17 7.18
N LEU A 46 -2.79 5.28 5.93
CA LEU A 46 -2.08 4.21 5.23
C LEU A 46 -0.78 3.83 5.94
N ILE A 47 0.03 4.82 6.33
CA ILE A 47 1.33 4.62 7.00
C ILE A 47 1.11 3.94 8.36
N ALA A 48 0.14 4.39 9.14
CA ALA A 48 -0.19 3.78 10.42
C ALA A 48 -0.62 2.31 10.26
N ALA A 49 -1.53 2.03 9.32
CA ALA A 49 -1.97 0.67 9.04
C ALA A 49 -0.81 -0.23 8.57
N LEU A 50 0.08 0.27 7.71
CA LEU A 50 1.29 -0.46 7.30
C LEU A 50 2.21 -0.74 8.49
N GLY A 51 2.41 0.24 9.38
CA GLY A 51 3.20 0.07 10.60
C GLY A 51 2.65 -1.03 11.50
N GLU A 52 1.33 -1.11 11.65
CA GLU A 52 0.68 -2.19 12.42
C GLU A 52 0.73 -3.56 11.73
N ILE A 53 0.71 -3.61 10.40
CA ILE A 53 0.77 -4.87 9.63
C ILE A 53 2.19 -5.45 9.61
N LEU A 54 3.21 -4.59 9.59
CA LEU A 54 4.62 -4.97 9.46
C LEU A 54 5.35 -5.14 10.82
N ALA A 55 4.69 -4.79 11.93
CA ALA A 55 5.20 -5.01 13.28
C ALA A 55 5.18 -6.50 13.67
#